data_AF-A0AAW8GGG5-F1
#
_entry.id   AF-A0AAW8GGG5-F1
#
_cell.length_a   1.000
_cell.length_b   1.000
_cell.length_c   1.000
_cell.angle_alpha   90.00
_cell.angle_beta   90.00
_cell.angle_gamma   90.00
#
_symmetry.space_group_name_H-M   'P 1'
#
loop_
_entity.id
_entity.type
_entity.pdbx_description
1 polymer ?
#
loop_
_entity_poly.entity_id
_entity_poly.type
_entity_poly.pdbx_seq_one_letter_code
_entity_poly.pdbx_strand_id
1 'polypeptide(L)'
;MEAFAGVPATLDPRAARLFVTVEPCPMCAGALRMMQLGNVHFAARDPAAGATRLLQDDGFMREIPCAVHAPRIPALEQVVVALVTEHRMRTGHTRWQSAWEAYQPVALTVGRRLAAEGAHARWRRASLGPEALYESVVSFCVGA
;
A
#
# COMPACT_ATOMS: atom_id res chain seq x y z
N MET A 1 6.28 -10.37 -4.43
CA MET A 1 5.64 -11.71 -4.42
C MET A 1 6.32 -12.65 -3.43
N GLU A 2 7.22 -12.15 -2.59
CA GLU A 2 7.87 -12.91 -1.51
C GLU A 2 6.89 -13.42 -0.46
N ALA A 3 5.75 -12.73 -0.28
CA ALA A 3 4.70 -13.12 0.66
C ALA A 3 4.17 -14.55 0.44
N PHE A 4 4.31 -15.10 -0.76
CA PHE A 4 3.87 -16.46 -1.08
C PHE A 4 4.94 -17.52 -0.88
N ALA A 5 6.22 -17.13 -0.79
CA ALA A 5 7.32 -18.07 -0.63
C ALA A 5 7.27 -18.82 0.72
N GLY A 6 6.64 -18.24 1.73
CA GLY A 6 6.47 -18.85 3.07
C GLY A 6 5.07 -19.40 3.34
N VAL A 7 4.18 -19.46 2.34
CA VAL A 7 2.81 -19.94 2.54
C VAL A 7 2.81 -21.47 2.68
N PRO A 8 2.19 -22.03 3.74
CA PRO A 8 2.08 -23.48 3.89
C PRO A 8 1.36 -24.11 2.69
N ALA A 9 1.86 -25.24 2.20
CA ALA A 9 1.24 -25.98 1.10
C ALA A 9 -0.20 -26.46 1.41
N THR A 10 -0.58 -26.47 2.70
CA THR A 10 -1.91 -26.83 3.18
C THR A 10 -2.91 -25.69 3.15
N LEU A 11 -2.48 -24.45 2.92
CA LEU A 11 -3.37 -23.31 2.80
C LEU A 11 -4.13 -23.39 1.47
N ASP A 12 -5.45 -23.39 1.52
CA ASP A 12 -6.26 -23.13 0.32
C ASP A 12 -6.23 -21.63 -0.01
N PRO A 13 -5.58 -21.21 -1.12
CA PRO A 13 -5.51 -19.80 -1.50
C PRO A 13 -6.88 -19.22 -1.82
N ARG A 14 -7.86 -20.03 -2.21
CA ARG A 14 -9.22 -19.58 -2.51
C ARG A 14 -9.99 -19.18 -1.25
N ALA A 15 -9.68 -19.79 -0.11
CA ALA A 15 -10.23 -19.43 1.19
C ALA A 15 -9.42 -18.34 1.92
N ALA A 16 -8.22 -18.01 1.43
CA ALA A 16 -7.31 -17.08 2.08
C ALA A 16 -7.65 -15.59 1.81
N ARG A 17 -7.13 -14.72 2.68
CA ARG A 17 -7.20 -13.26 2.57
C ARG A 17 -5.78 -12.68 2.59
N LEU A 18 -5.41 -11.97 1.54
CA LEU A 18 -4.16 -11.23 1.49
C LEU A 18 -4.39 -9.78 1.90
N PHE A 19 -3.59 -9.29 2.82
CA PHE A 19 -3.55 -7.87 3.20
C PHE A 19 -2.27 -7.23 2.67
N VAL A 20 -2.42 -6.17 1.89
CA VAL A 20 -1.30 -5.38 1.36
C VAL A 20 -1.48 -3.91 1.69
N THR A 21 -0.39 -3.16 1.77
CA THR A 21 -0.45 -1.73 2.10
C THR A 21 -0.97 -0.91 0.92
N VAL A 22 -0.46 -1.16 -0.28
CA VAL A 22 -0.82 -0.43 -1.51
C VAL A 22 -1.55 -1.35 -2.47
N GLU A 23 -2.47 -0.78 -3.25
CA GLU A 23 -3.19 -1.47 -4.32
C GLU A 23 -2.24 -2.28 -5.23
N PRO A 24 -2.55 -3.57 -5.49
CA PRO A 24 -1.80 -4.39 -6.44
C PRO A 24 -1.62 -3.76 -7.82
N CYS A 25 -0.38 -3.72 -8.30
CA CYS A 25 -0.03 -3.33 -9.67
C CYS A 25 -0.34 -4.48 -10.68
N PRO A 26 -0.20 -4.27 -12.01
CA PRO A 26 -0.56 -5.27 -13.01
C PRO A 26 0.16 -6.61 -12.81
N MET A 27 1.45 -6.59 -12.46
CA MET A 27 2.21 -7.80 -12.18
C MET A 27 1.66 -8.55 -10.97
N CYS A 28 1.33 -7.83 -9.89
CA CYS A 28 0.75 -8.42 -8.69
C CYS A 28 -0.65 -8.96 -8.97
N ALA A 29 -1.50 -8.24 -9.71
CA ALA A 29 -2.82 -8.71 -10.10
C ALA A 29 -2.73 -10.03 -10.91
N GLY A 30 -1.83 -10.11 -11.89
CA GLY A 30 -1.58 -11.35 -12.64
C GLY A 30 -1.13 -12.50 -11.73
N ALA A 31 -0.25 -12.22 -10.77
CA ALA A 31 0.16 -13.22 -9.78
C ALA A 31 -1.01 -13.74 -8.95
N LEU A 32 -1.83 -12.85 -8.40
CA LEU A 32 -3.02 -13.21 -7.60
C LEU A 32 -3.94 -14.16 -8.37
N ARG A 33 -4.14 -13.91 -9.66
CA ARG A 33 -4.89 -14.78 -10.56
C ARG A 33 -4.24 -16.15 -10.76
N MET A 34 -2.92 -16.21 -10.95
CA MET A 34 -2.19 -17.48 -11.10
C MET A 34 -2.26 -18.34 -9.84
N MET A 35 -2.27 -17.71 -8.66
CA MET A 35 -2.40 -18.39 -7.37
C MET A 35 -3.83 -18.70 -6.97
N GLN A 36 -4.82 -18.23 -7.73
CA GLN A 36 -6.24 -18.44 -7.44
C GLN A 36 -6.65 -17.87 -6.08
N LEU A 37 -6.06 -16.73 -5.68
CA LEU A 37 -6.36 -16.11 -4.39
C LEU A 37 -7.81 -15.62 -4.36
N GLY A 38 -8.55 -15.98 -3.31
CA GLY A 38 -9.97 -15.63 -3.22
C GLY A 38 -10.24 -14.21 -2.77
N ASN A 39 -9.34 -13.56 -2.02
CA ASN A 39 -9.59 -12.23 -1.45
C ASN A 39 -8.32 -11.40 -1.33
N VAL A 40 -8.38 -10.13 -1.75
CA VAL A 40 -7.31 -9.15 -1.53
C VAL A 40 -7.85 -7.89 -0.87
N HIS A 41 -7.18 -7.45 0.19
CA HIS A 41 -7.45 -6.22 0.92
C HIS A 41 -6.26 -5.29 0.78
N PHE A 42 -6.50 -4.03 0.45
CA PHE A 42 -5.43 -3.03 0.38
C PHE A 42 -5.77 -1.75 1.13
N ALA A 43 -4.74 -1.14 1.74
CA ALA A 43 -4.91 0.01 2.63
C ALA A 43 -4.88 1.37 1.92
N ALA A 44 -4.26 1.49 0.74
CA ALA A 44 -4.26 2.70 -0.07
C ALA A 44 -4.41 2.39 -1.56
N ARG A 45 -5.21 3.19 -2.29
CA ARG A 45 -5.27 3.13 -3.76
C ARG A 45 -3.96 3.61 -4.38
N ASP A 46 -3.58 3.03 -5.50
CA ASP A 46 -2.46 3.53 -6.30
C ASP A 46 -2.98 4.14 -7.61
N PRO A 47 -3.20 5.46 -7.68
CA PRO A 47 -3.69 6.10 -8.91
C PRO A 47 -2.68 6.07 -10.07
N ALA A 48 -1.41 5.75 -9.81
CA ALA A 48 -0.38 5.70 -10.84
C ALA A 48 -0.22 4.31 -11.47
N ALA A 49 -0.34 3.24 -10.67
CA ALA A 49 -0.06 1.88 -11.10
C ALA A 49 -1.05 0.82 -10.59
N GLY A 50 -2.07 1.20 -9.82
CA GLY A 50 -3.09 0.30 -9.28
C GLY A 50 -3.88 -0.37 -10.40
N ALA A 51 -4.04 -1.69 -10.29
CA ALA A 51 -4.62 -2.50 -11.36
C ALA A 51 -5.56 -3.59 -10.82
N THR A 52 -6.12 -3.42 -9.62
CA THR A 52 -7.07 -4.41 -9.08
C THR A 52 -8.34 -4.54 -9.93
N ARG A 53 -8.69 -3.50 -10.68
CA ARG A 53 -9.74 -3.54 -11.69
C ARG A 53 -9.54 -4.66 -12.72
N LEU A 54 -8.31 -5.06 -13.03
CA LEU A 54 -8.05 -6.17 -13.96
C LEU A 54 -8.66 -7.48 -13.46
N LEU A 55 -8.55 -7.76 -12.15
CA LEU A 55 -9.16 -8.93 -11.52
C LEU A 55 -10.69 -8.93 -11.64
N GLN A 56 -11.26 -7.75 -11.78
CA GLN A 56 -12.69 -7.53 -11.79
C GLN A 56 -13.25 -7.20 -13.15
N ASP A 57 -12.46 -6.88 -14.18
CA ASP A 57 -12.89 -6.30 -15.47
C ASP A 57 -12.40 -7.07 -16.70
N ASP A 58 -11.26 -7.75 -16.61
CA ASP A 58 -10.68 -8.49 -17.72
C ASP A 58 -11.29 -9.89 -17.85
N GLY A 59 -11.53 -10.34 -19.08
CA GLY A 59 -12.20 -11.62 -19.36
C GLY A 59 -11.44 -12.82 -18.80
N PHE A 60 -10.13 -12.91 -19.05
CA PHE A 60 -9.28 -13.99 -18.57
C PHE A 60 -9.10 -13.94 -17.05
N MET A 61 -8.96 -12.73 -16.51
CA MET A 61 -8.76 -12.54 -15.07
C MET A 61 -10.01 -12.94 -14.26
N ARG A 62 -11.22 -12.58 -14.72
CA ARG A 62 -12.49 -12.84 -14.01
C ARG A 62 -12.87 -14.31 -13.90
N GLU A 63 -12.31 -15.20 -14.72
CA GLU A 63 -12.59 -16.64 -14.69
C GLU A 63 -12.34 -17.29 -13.32
N ILE A 64 -11.41 -16.73 -12.54
CA ILE A 64 -11.19 -17.12 -11.15
C ILE A 64 -11.52 -15.92 -10.26
N PRO A 65 -12.68 -15.93 -9.59
CA PRO A 65 -13.10 -14.81 -8.76
C PRO A 65 -12.11 -14.52 -7.64
N CYS A 66 -11.74 -13.26 -7.51
CA CYS A 66 -10.99 -12.72 -6.38
C CYS A 66 -11.76 -11.51 -5.86
N ALA A 67 -12.23 -11.55 -4.62
CA ALA A 67 -12.90 -10.42 -3.99
C ALA A 67 -11.88 -9.30 -3.71
N VAL A 68 -12.12 -8.13 -4.31
CA VAL A 68 -11.27 -6.95 -4.15
C VAL A 68 -11.87 -6.03 -3.09
N HIS A 69 -11.12 -5.81 -2.01
CA HIS A 69 -11.54 -4.94 -0.91
C HIS A 69 -10.68 -3.68 -0.89
N ALA A 70 -11.28 -2.58 -1.36
CA ALA A 70 -10.69 -1.25 -1.36
C ALA A 70 -10.46 -0.70 0.06
N PRO A 71 -9.72 0.42 0.20
CA PRO A 71 -9.44 1.03 1.50
C PRO A 71 -10.73 1.38 2.25
N ARG A 72 -10.79 0.98 3.53
CA ARG A 72 -11.95 1.22 4.41
C ARG A 72 -11.66 2.18 5.56
N ILE A 73 -10.39 2.49 5.80
CA ILE A 73 -9.94 3.35 6.91
C ILE A 73 -9.19 4.54 6.30
N PRO A 74 -9.85 5.72 6.16
CA PRO A 74 -9.25 6.88 5.49
C PRO A 74 -7.92 7.32 6.13
N ALA A 75 -7.84 7.31 7.47
CA ALA A 75 -6.62 7.66 8.18
C ALA A 75 -5.45 6.71 7.85
N LEU A 76 -5.72 5.42 7.69
CA LEU A 76 -4.71 4.44 7.31
C LEU A 76 -4.25 4.66 5.86
N GLU A 77 -5.18 4.97 4.95
CA GLU A 77 -4.85 5.31 3.56
C GLU A 77 -3.89 6.50 3.49
N GLN A 78 -4.16 7.57 4.24
CA GLN A 78 -3.28 8.75 4.32
C GLN A 78 -1.89 8.42 4.87
N VAL A 79 -1.80 7.63 5.93
CA VAL A 79 -0.51 7.21 6.51
C VAL A 79 0.30 6.39 5.51
N VAL A 80 -0.34 5.40 4.87
CA VAL A 80 0.33 4.59 3.84
C VAL A 80 0.78 5.48 2.68
N VAL A 81 -0.06 6.43 2.25
CA VAL A 81 0.30 7.34 1.16
C VAL A 81 1.53 8.18 1.49
N ALA A 82 1.60 8.73 2.72
CA ALA A 82 2.74 9.51 3.17
C ALA A 82 4.04 8.67 3.22
N LEU A 83 3.97 7.43 3.72
CA LEU A 83 5.11 6.51 3.78
C LEU A 83 5.60 6.08 2.39
N VAL A 84 4.68 5.77 1.48
CA VAL A 84 5.03 5.40 0.10
C VAL A 84 5.66 6.58 -0.63
N THR A 85 5.15 7.79 -0.39
CA THR A 85 5.71 9.03 -0.92
C THR A 85 7.15 9.22 -0.43
N GLU A 86 7.39 9.11 0.88
CA GLU A 86 8.75 9.21 1.46
C GLU A 86 9.69 8.18 0.82
N HIS A 87 9.25 6.92 0.75
CA HIS A 87 10.03 5.85 0.16
C HIS A 87 10.37 6.11 -1.31
N ARG A 88 9.37 6.47 -2.13
CA ARG A 88 9.56 6.71 -3.57
C ARG A 88 10.40 7.95 -3.85
N MET A 89 10.34 8.98 -3.00
CA MET A 89 11.23 10.14 -3.09
C MET A 89 12.69 9.76 -2.84
N ARG A 90 12.96 8.85 -1.87
CA ARG A 90 14.32 8.36 -1.61
C ARG A 90 14.90 7.57 -2.79
N THR A 91 14.07 6.88 -3.57
CA THR A 91 14.52 6.09 -4.73
C THR A 91 14.62 6.91 -6.02
N GLY A 92 14.28 8.22 -6.00
CA GLY A 92 14.42 9.12 -7.14
C GLY A 92 13.43 8.91 -8.29
N HIS A 93 12.42 8.04 -8.13
CA HIS A 93 11.36 7.89 -9.11
C HIS A 93 10.30 8.96 -8.86
N THR A 94 9.85 9.67 -9.91
CA THR A 94 8.92 10.81 -9.77
C THR A 94 7.66 10.72 -10.63
N ARG A 95 7.59 9.79 -11.59
CA ARG A 95 6.49 9.67 -12.57
C ARG A 95 5.10 9.44 -11.95
N TRP A 96 5.04 9.01 -10.69
CA TRP A 96 3.80 8.75 -9.94
C TRP A 96 3.24 10.00 -9.24
N GLN A 97 4.04 11.06 -9.07
CA GLN A 97 3.72 12.16 -8.16
C GLN A 97 2.42 12.88 -8.54
N SER A 98 2.24 13.26 -9.80
CA SER A 98 1.07 14.03 -10.23
C SER A 98 -0.24 13.28 -10.02
N ALA A 99 -0.26 11.96 -10.27
CA ALA A 99 -1.45 11.14 -10.05
C ALA A 99 -1.80 11.03 -8.55
N TRP A 100 -0.79 10.92 -7.70
CA TRP A 100 -0.95 10.84 -6.25
C TRP A 100 -1.30 12.20 -5.63
N GLU A 101 -0.77 13.30 -6.16
CA GLU A 101 -1.10 14.68 -5.76
C GLU A 101 -2.55 15.03 -6.03
N ALA A 102 -3.06 14.63 -7.20
CA ALA A 102 -4.46 14.82 -7.55
C ALA A 102 -5.42 13.98 -6.67
N TYR A 103 -4.97 12.82 -6.20
CA TYR A 103 -5.80 11.90 -5.40
C TYR A 103 -5.75 12.19 -3.89
N GLN A 104 -4.57 12.44 -3.32
CA GLN A 104 -4.32 12.59 -1.88
C GLN A 104 -3.29 13.72 -1.60
N PRO A 105 -3.63 14.99 -1.84
CA PRO A 105 -2.69 16.11 -1.77
C PRO A 105 -2.10 16.31 -0.36
N VAL A 106 -2.93 16.18 0.68
CA VAL A 106 -2.48 16.35 2.08
C VAL A 106 -1.46 15.28 2.46
N ALA A 107 -1.76 14.01 2.18
CA ALA A 107 -0.86 12.91 2.50
C ALA A 107 0.44 12.97 1.68
N LEU A 108 0.38 13.46 0.45
CA LEU A 108 1.58 13.70 -0.36
C LEU A 108 2.47 14.78 0.26
N THR A 109 1.90 15.89 0.73
CA THR A 109 2.65 16.95 1.44
C THR A 109 3.34 16.41 2.69
N VAL A 110 2.62 15.63 3.51
CA VAL A 110 3.20 14.97 4.69
C VAL A 110 4.34 14.03 4.29
N GLY A 111 4.17 13.24 3.22
CA GLY A 111 5.21 12.36 2.71
C GLY A 111 6.46 13.08 2.20
N ARG A 112 6.28 14.21 1.50
CA ARG A 112 7.39 15.09 1.07
C ARG A 112 8.15 15.62 2.28
N ARG A 113 7.44 16.03 3.33
CA ARG A 113 8.04 16.49 4.58
C ARG A 113 8.76 15.37 5.33
N LEU A 114 8.19 14.16 5.37
CA LEU A 114 8.85 12.96 5.94
C LEU A 114 10.20 12.69 5.25
N ALA A 115 10.24 12.81 3.92
CA ALA A 115 11.46 12.64 3.15
C ALA A 115 12.49 13.74 3.45
N ALA A 116 12.06 15.00 3.47
CA ALA A 116 12.93 16.15 3.71
C ALA A 116 13.54 16.16 5.12
N GLU A 117 12.75 15.85 6.15
CA GLU A 117 13.19 15.88 7.55
C GLU A 117 13.80 14.56 8.03
N GLY A 118 13.70 13.50 7.23
CA GLY A 118 14.18 12.16 7.59
C GLY A 118 13.53 11.57 8.84
N ALA A 119 12.31 12.01 9.18
CA ALA A 119 11.62 11.65 10.43
C ALA A 119 11.39 10.14 10.54
N HIS A 120 10.95 9.47 9.47
CA HIS A 120 10.79 8.01 9.44
C HIS A 120 12.12 7.27 9.71
N ALA A 121 13.23 7.74 9.12
CA ALA A 121 14.55 7.17 9.38
C ALA A 121 15.05 7.43 10.82
N ARG A 122 14.63 8.52 11.46
CA ARG A 122 14.89 8.80 12.88
C ARG A 122 14.09 7.85 13.77
N TRP A 123 12.80 7.64 13.51
CA TRP A 123 11.97 6.70 14.28
C TRP A 123 12.49 5.26 14.22
N ARG A 124 12.91 4.80 13.03
CA ARG A 124 13.52 3.46 12.88
C ARG A 124 14.78 3.29 13.72
N ARG A 125 15.64 4.32 13.79
CA ARG A 125 16.88 4.30 14.59
C ARG A 125 16.63 4.41 16.10
N ALA A 126 15.57 5.12 16.49
CA ALA A 126 15.21 5.30 17.89
C ALA A 126 14.54 4.05 18.51
N SER A 127 14.13 3.06 17.68
CA SER A 127 13.49 1.82 18.14
C SER A 127 12.36 2.05 19.15
N LEU A 128 11.52 3.04 18.88
CA LEU A 128 10.43 3.43 19.76
C LEU A 128 9.43 2.28 19.95
N GLY A 129 8.89 2.16 21.17
CA GLY A 129 7.73 1.31 21.42
C GLY A 129 6.50 1.79 20.63
N PRO A 130 5.47 0.94 20.44
CA PRO A 130 4.32 1.24 19.59
C PRO A 130 3.58 2.54 19.94
N GLU A 131 3.42 2.82 21.24
CA GLU A 131 2.74 4.02 21.73
C GLU A 131 3.55 5.29 21.47
N ALA A 132 4.84 5.30 21.82
CA ALA A 132 5.73 6.42 21.55
C ALA A 132 5.91 6.68 20.04
N LEU A 133 5.90 5.62 19.22
CA LEU A 133 5.90 5.74 17.77
C LEU A 133 4.60 6.39 17.27
N TYR A 134 3.45 5.92 17.76
CA TYR A 134 2.15 6.48 17.40
C TYR A 134 2.07 7.97 17.72
N GLU A 135 2.42 8.36 18.95
CA GLU A 135 2.45 9.78 19.35
C GLU A 135 3.39 10.62 18.48
N SER A 136 4.59 10.10 18.19
CA SER A 136 5.55 10.78 17.33
C SER A 136 5.03 10.99 15.90
N VAL A 137 4.33 9.99 15.35
CA VAL A 137 3.70 10.07 14.02
C VAL A 137 2.56 11.07 14.04
N VAL A 138 1.67 11.01 15.04
CA VAL A 138 0.54 11.94 15.18
C VAL A 138 1.04 13.38 15.33
N SER A 139 1.99 13.62 16.24
CA SER A 139 2.60 14.94 16.44
C SER A 139 3.21 15.50 15.15
N PHE A 140 3.92 14.66 14.38
CA PHE A 140 4.47 15.06 13.09
C PHE A 140 3.39 15.45 12.07
N CYS A 141 2.32 14.64 11.99
CA CYS A 141 1.23 14.85 11.03
C CYS A 141 0.31 16.04 11.38
N VAL A 142 0.11 16.34 12.67
CA VAL A 142 -0.75 17.45 13.14
C VAL A 142 0.01 18.77 13.21
N GLY A 143 1.33 18.75 13.41
CA GLY A 143 2.17 19.93 13.30
C GLY A 143 2.48 20.35 11.85
N ALA A 144 1.63 19.96 10.88
CA ALA A 144 1.74 20.23 9.46
C ALA A 144 0.69 21.25 9.01
#